data_AF-A0AA40VMD9-F1
#
_entry.id   AF-A0AA40VMD9-F1
#
_cell.length_a   1.000
_cell.length_b   1.000
_cell.length_c   1.000
_cell.angle_alpha   90.00
_cell.angle_beta   90.00
_cell.angle_gamma   90.00
#
_symmetry.space_group_name_H-M   'P 1'
#
loop_
_entity.id
_entity.type
_entity.pdbx_description
1 polymer ?
#
loop_
_entity_poly.entity_id
_entity_poly.type
_entity_poly.pdbx_seq_one_letter_code
_entity_poly.pdbx_strand_id
1 'polypeptide(L)'
;MPETPAEDVRMLAPAQVADALQLDVDEVVALVVDGRLRGAKVGRPARWRIEAPSVEAYLDDQAEEARRFALWRESNAASFPELWGRGTVRNPD
;
A
#
# COMPACT_ATOMS: atom_id res chain seq x y z
N MET A 1 13.84 -34.60 7.18
CA MET A 1 13.54 -33.39 6.40
C MET A 1 14.86 -32.68 6.24
N PRO A 2 15.43 -32.54 5.02
CA PRO A 2 16.58 -31.66 4.87
C PRO A 2 16.12 -30.25 5.28
N GLU A 3 16.83 -29.60 6.20
CA GLU A 3 16.62 -28.18 6.45
C GLU A 3 16.82 -27.44 5.13
N THR A 4 15.74 -26.87 4.57
CA THR A 4 15.88 -25.90 3.50
C THR A 4 16.77 -24.79 4.06
N PRO A 5 17.95 -24.51 3.48
CA PRO A 5 18.77 -23.41 3.95
C PRO A 5 17.86 -22.19 3.94
N ALA A 6 17.77 -21.48 5.07
CA ALA A 6 17.02 -20.23 5.14
C ALA A 6 17.50 -19.38 3.96
N GLU A 7 16.64 -19.17 2.95
CA GLU A 7 17.04 -18.42 1.78
C GLU A 7 17.60 -17.08 2.26
N ASP A 8 18.81 -16.73 1.80
CA ASP A 8 19.45 -15.48 2.17
C ASP A 8 18.50 -14.33 1.82
N VAL A 9 17.87 -13.75 2.84
CA VAL A 9 16.88 -12.67 2.65
C VAL A 9 17.58 -11.50 2.00
N ARG A 10 17.17 -11.18 0.77
CA ARG A 10 17.74 -10.05 0.02
C ARG A 10 17.49 -8.75 0.78
N MET A 11 18.57 -8.06 1.11
CA MET A 11 18.56 -6.77 1.80
C MET A 11 18.77 -5.61 0.83
N LEU A 12 17.91 -4.59 0.91
CA LEU A 12 17.96 -3.38 0.09
C LEU A 12 18.40 -2.17 0.92
N ALA A 13 19.11 -1.23 0.28
CA ALA A 13 19.30 0.10 0.85
C ALA A 13 18.00 0.93 0.74
N PRO A 14 17.73 1.88 1.65
CA PRO A 14 16.58 2.77 1.55
C PRO A 14 16.46 3.48 0.20
N ALA A 15 17.58 3.92 -0.38
CA ALA A 15 17.59 4.55 -1.71
C ALA A 15 17.08 3.62 -2.82
N GLN A 16 17.39 2.33 -2.77
CA GLN A 16 16.91 1.37 -3.77
C GLN A 16 15.39 1.15 -3.67
N VAL A 17 14.86 1.19 -2.45
CA VAL A 17 13.41 1.09 -2.20
C VAL A 17 12.71 2.38 -2.60
N ALA A 18 13.32 3.53 -2.30
CA ALA A 18 12.84 4.85 -2.69
C ALA A 18 12.68 4.94 -4.22
N ASP A 19 13.71 4.53 -4.97
CA ASP A 19 13.67 4.47 -6.43
C ASP A 19 12.55 3.53 -6.93
N ALA A 20 12.40 2.35 -6.32
CA ALA A 20 11.40 1.37 -6.71
C ALA A 20 9.96 1.84 -6.45
N LEU A 21 9.74 2.54 -5.33
CA LEU A 21 8.42 3.03 -4.91
C LEU A 21 8.12 4.46 -5.41
N GLN A 22 9.08 5.14 -6.05
CA GLN A 22 9.00 6.54 -6.43
C GLN A 22 8.67 7.46 -5.23
N LEU A 23 9.35 7.21 -4.11
CA LEU A 23 9.25 7.96 -2.86
C LEU A 23 10.58 8.60 -2.50
N ASP A 24 10.56 9.55 -1.57
CA ASP A 24 11.79 10.05 -0.96
C ASP A 24 12.38 9.01 0.03
N VAL A 25 13.70 9.07 0.23
CA VAL A 25 14.39 8.18 1.18
C VAL A 25 13.86 8.33 2.61
N ASP A 26 13.52 9.56 3.01
CA ASP A 26 12.98 9.83 4.34
C ASP A 26 11.58 9.22 4.52
N GLU A 27 10.76 9.18 3.47
CA GLU A 27 9.46 8.49 3.49
C GLU A 27 9.65 6.98 3.64
N VAL A 28 10.61 6.39 2.95
CA VAL A 28 10.94 4.96 3.12
C VAL A 28 11.40 4.67 4.55
N VAL A 29 12.20 5.55 5.16
CA VAL A 29 12.61 5.40 6.56
C VAL A 29 11.41 5.52 7.50
N ALA A 30 10.48 6.44 7.23
CA ALA A 30 9.24 6.56 8.00
C ALA A 30 8.42 5.26 7.93
N LEU A 31 8.26 4.65 6.75
CA LEU A 31 7.58 3.36 6.60
C LEU A 31 8.22 2.25 7.45
N VAL A 32 9.54 2.25 7.61
CA VAL A 32 10.24 1.29 8.49
C VAL A 32 9.96 1.59 9.95
N VAL A 33 10.01 2.86 10.36
CA VAL A 33 9.72 3.29 11.74
C VAL A 33 8.27 2.99 12.12
N ASP A 34 7.35 3.16 11.18
CA ASP A 34 5.91 2.86 11.35
C ASP A 34 5.61 1.36 11.31
N GLY A 35 6.62 0.51 11.08
CA GLY A 35 6.47 -0.95 11.01
C GLY A 35 5.78 -1.46 9.75
N ARG A 36 5.58 -0.60 8.74
CA ARG A 36 5.02 -0.97 7.42
C ARG A 36 6.03 -1.69 6.55
N LEU A 37 7.32 -1.39 6.74
CA LEU A 37 8.42 -2.12 6.11
C LEU A 37 9.33 -2.74 7.17
N ARG A 38 9.74 -3.99 6.96
CA ARG A 38 10.74 -4.66 7.81
C ARG A 38 12.14 -4.20 7.45
N GLY A 39 12.86 -3.66 8.43
CA GLY A 39 14.23 -3.25 8.27
C GLY A 39 15.00 -3.16 9.58
N ALA A 40 16.32 -3.17 9.46
CA ALA A 40 17.26 -3.08 10.58
C ALA A 40 18.42 -2.13 10.26
N LYS A 41 18.97 -1.50 11.29
CA LYS A 41 20.22 -0.74 11.21
C LYS A 41 21.40 -1.70 11.37
N VAL A 42 22.28 -1.74 10.37
CA VAL A 42 23.43 -2.66 10.32
C VAL A 42 24.73 -1.88 10.10
N GLY A 43 25.83 -2.35 10.69
CA GLY A 43 27.18 -1.82 10.46
C GLY A 43 27.58 -0.62 11.32
N ARG A 44 28.74 -0.05 11.01
CA ARG A 44 29.29 1.16 11.64
C ARG A 44 29.86 2.10 10.54
N PRO A 45 29.32 3.31 10.35
CA PRO A 45 28.12 3.84 10.98
C PRO A 45 26.88 3.00 10.63
N ALA A 46 25.89 3.03 11.53
CA ALA A 46 24.67 2.25 11.38
C ALA A 46 23.86 2.72 10.16
N ARG A 47 23.60 1.83 9.21
CA ARG A 47 22.81 2.12 8.00
C ARG A 47 21.60 1.22 7.93
N TRP A 48 20.46 1.77 7.54
CA TRP A 48 19.24 0.99 7.33
C TRP A 48 19.42 -0.03 6.20
N ARG A 49 18.84 -1.21 6.41
CA ARG A 49 18.66 -2.29 5.44
C ARG A 49 17.25 -2.80 5.54
N ILE A 50 16.60 -2.98 4.41
CA ILE A 50 15.19 -3.32 4.29
C ILE A 50 15.08 -4.70 3.64
N GLU A 51 14.23 -5.56 4.18
CA GLU A 51 13.98 -6.88 3.60
C GLU A 51 13.18 -6.73 2.30
N ALA A 52 13.74 -7.21 1.17
CA ALA A 52 13.04 -7.16 -0.11
C ALA A 52 11.64 -7.81 -0.08
N PRO A 53 11.43 -8.98 0.57
CA PRO A 53 10.10 -9.58 0.68
C PRO A 53 9.09 -8.69 1.42
N SER A 54 9.54 -7.81 2.31
CA SER A 54 8.64 -6.86 2.98
C SER A 54 8.18 -5.73 2.06
N VAL A 55 8.99 -5.36 1.08
CA VAL A 55 8.61 -4.35 0.08
C VAL A 55 7.57 -4.92 -0.88
N GLU A 56 7.76 -6.18 -1.30
CA GLU A 56 6.78 -6.91 -2.12
C GLU A 56 5.44 -7.04 -1.41
N ALA A 57 5.44 -7.50 -0.15
CA ALA A 57 4.22 -7.60 0.66
C ALA A 57 3.52 -6.24 0.83
N TYR A 58 4.29 -5.16 1.04
CA TYR A 58 3.74 -3.82 1.12
C TYR A 58 3.03 -3.40 -0.17
N LEU A 59 3.62 -3.67 -1.33
CA LEU A 59 3.01 -3.36 -2.63
C LEU A 59 1.73 -4.15 -2.87
N ASP A 60 1.70 -5.43 -2.49
CA ASP A 60 0.51 -6.27 -2.59
C ASP A 60 -0.64 -5.71 -1.73
N ASP A 61 -0.34 -5.27 -0.50
CA ASP A 61 -1.31 -4.63 0.39
C ASP A 61 -1.86 -3.33 -0.23
N GLN A 62 -0.99 -2.47 -0.78
CA GLN A 62 -1.42 -1.24 -1.46
C GLN A 62 -2.27 -1.50 -2.71
N ALA A 63 -1.93 -2.52 -3.50
CA ALA A 63 -2.72 -2.89 -4.67
C ALA A 63 -4.10 -3.44 -4.29
N GLU A 64 -4.19 -4.18 -3.19
CA GLU A 64 -5.46 -4.67 -2.65
C GLU A 64 -6.33 -3.52 -2.09
N GLU A 65 -5.74 -2.56 -1.37
CA GLU A 65 -6.44 -1.35 -0.92
C GLU A 65 -7.01 -0.56 -2.10
N ALA A 66 -6.21 -0.33 -3.15
CA ALA A 66 -6.65 0.36 -4.36
C ALA A 66 -7.81 -0.37 -5.06
N ARG A 67 -7.76 -1.71 -5.12
CA ARG A 67 -8.85 -2.54 -5.66
C ARG A 67 -10.14 -2.36 -4.87
N ARG A 68 -10.07 -2.37 -3.53
CA ARG A 68 -11.25 -2.16 -2.68
C ARG A 68 -11.85 -0.77 -2.87
N PHE A 69 -11.03 0.27 -2.97
CA PHE A 69 -11.53 1.63 -3.22
C PHE A 69 -12.19 1.77 -4.60
N ALA A 70 -11.65 1.12 -5.64
CA ALA A 70 -12.24 1.13 -6.97
C ALA A 70 -13.64 0.49 -6.97
N LEU A 71 -13.79 -0.68 -6.34
CA LEU A 71 -15.08 -1.37 -6.21
C LEU A 71 -16.10 -0.55 -5.41
N TRP A 72 -15.66 0.12 -4.34
CA TRP A 72 -16.54 0.98 -3.55
C TRP A 72 -17.04 2.18 -4.36
N ARG A 73 -16.19 2.81 -5.18
CA ARG A 73 -16.58 3.92 -6.08
C ARG A 73 -17.57 3.46 -7.15
N GLU A 74 -17.37 2.29 -7.75
CA GLU A 74 -18.28 1.73 -8.75
C GLU A 74 -19.65 1.39 -8.15
N SER A 75 -19.67 0.78 -6.97
CA SER A 75 -20.91 0.48 -6.24
C SER A 75 -21.67 1.76 -5.82
N ASN A 76 -20.97 2.83 -5.45
CA ASN A 76 -21.59 4.12 -5.16
C ASN A 76 -22.15 4.81 -6.41
N ALA A 77 -21.46 4.71 -7.55
CA ALA A 77 -21.93 5.27 -8.83
C ALA A 77 -23.12 4.50 -9.43
N ALA A 78 -23.19 3.18 -9.21
CA ALA A 78 -24.32 2.35 -9.64
C ALA A 78 -25.53 2.41 -8.70
N SER A 79 -25.33 2.87 -7.46
CA SER A 79 -26.42 3.20 -6.54
C SER A 79 -26.91 4.62 -6.90
N PHE A 80 -28.23 4.84 -6.96
CA PHE A 80 -28.91 6.14 -7.14
C PHE A 80 -29.35 6.58 -8.56
N PRO A 81 -30.28 5.84 -9.18
CA PRO A 81 -31.26 6.46 -10.11
C PRO A 81 -32.55 6.96 -9.44
N GLU A 82 -33.05 6.35 -8.35
CA GLU A 82 -34.42 6.65 -7.86
C GLU A 82 -34.54 7.69 -6.73
N LEU A 83 -33.44 8.15 -6.11
CA LEU A 83 -33.54 9.07 -4.96
C LEU A 83 -33.83 10.54 -5.33
N TRP A 84 -33.82 10.87 -6.63
CA TRP A 84 -34.17 12.20 -7.17
C TRP A 84 -35.52 12.24 -7.92
N GLY A 85 -36.32 11.17 -7.86
CA GLY A 85 -37.49 10.99 -8.70
C GLY A 85 -38.79 10.76 -7.93
N ARG A 86 -39.32 11.81 -7.30
CA ARG A 86 -40.77 12.15 -7.24
C ARG A 86 -41.01 13.30 -6.25
N GLY A 87 -40.52 14.49 -6.60
CA GLY A 87 -41.14 15.72 -6.14
C GLY A 87 -42.53 15.83 -6.79
N THR A 88 -43.59 15.72 -6.00
CA THR A 88 -44.97 15.87 -6.44
C THR A 88 -45.19 17.30 -6.94
N VAL A 89 -45.08 17.53 -8.26
CA VAL A 89 -45.56 18.79 -8.86
C VAL A 89 -47.04 18.60 -9.15
N ARG A 90 -47.85 19.10 -8.21
CA ARG A 90 -49.29 19.31 -8.32
C ARG A 90 -49.50 20.48 -9.30
N ASN A 91 -50.19 20.28 -10.41
CA ASN A 91 -50.67 21.39 -11.22
C ASN A 91 -52.18 21.56 -11.00
N PRO A 92 -52.68 22.79 -10.77
CA PRO A 92 -54.11 23.07 -10.72
C PRO A 92 -54.69 23.27 -12.13
N ASP A 93 -56.02 23.11 -12.17
CA ASP A 93 -57.03 23.28 -13.24
C ASP A 93 -57.10 22.23 -14.36
#